data_AF-A0A1E4GAS7-F1
#
_entry.id   AF-A0A1E4GAS7-F1
#
_cell.length_a   1.000
_cell.length_b   1.000
_cell.length_c   1.000
_cell.angle_alpha   90.00
_cell.angle_beta   90.00
_cell.angle_gamma   90.00
#
_symmetry.space_group_name_H-M   'P 1'
#
loop_
_entity.id
_entity.type
_entity.pdbx_description
1 polymer ?
#
loop_
_entity_poly.entity_id
_entity_poly.type
_entity_poly.pdbx_seq_one_letter_code
_entity_poly.pdbx_strand_id
1 'polypeptide(L)'
;MVVAPGAAPEGVSRAELVSGADLVVEEGAAISEADGRSWKAQPAGRLLDAEAEPGPAQVFSLGAGALLIAAEGERPLLVLEGQAPALGRWVERAVVVIAGDGLAARAAAVVERGPRLLALAGAEAEVDAAFAALRGTLDGTGLVALERGMAVEV
;
A
#
# COMPACT_ATOMS: atom_id res chain seq x y z
N MET A 1 -0.28 -5.01 -11.40
CA MET A 1 0.93 -4.15 -11.25
C MET A 1 2.00 -4.87 -10.43
N VAL A 2 3.29 -4.67 -10.73
CA VAL A 2 4.44 -5.21 -9.98
C VAL A 2 5.49 -4.12 -9.76
N VAL A 3 6.11 -4.08 -8.57
CA VAL A 3 7.17 -3.13 -8.22
C VAL A 3 8.45 -3.90 -7.89
N ALA A 4 9.59 -3.39 -8.37
CA ALA A 4 10.93 -3.94 -8.20
C ALA A 4 11.03 -5.46 -8.43
N PRO A 5 10.57 -5.99 -9.58
CA PRO A 5 10.56 -7.44 -9.83
C PRO A 5 11.96 -8.08 -9.83
N GLY A 6 13.01 -7.28 -10.02
CA GLY A 6 14.41 -7.72 -9.90
C GLY A 6 14.85 -7.99 -8.45
N ALA A 7 14.16 -7.43 -7.46
CA ALA A 7 14.41 -7.64 -6.03
C ALA A 7 13.61 -8.84 -5.47
N ALA A 8 12.97 -9.63 -6.34
CA ALA A 8 12.22 -10.81 -5.92
C ALA A 8 13.13 -11.78 -5.15
N PRO A 9 12.64 -12.36 -4.03
CA PRO A 9 13.43 -13.27 -3.23
C PRO A 9 13.73 -14.57 -3.99
N GLU A 10 14.75 -15.28 -3.54
CA GLU A 10 15.13 -16.57 -4.11
C GLU A 10 13.93 -17.53 -4.13
N GLY A 11 13.75 -18.22 -5.26
CA GLY A 11 12.60 -19.11 -5.49
C GLY A 11 11.37 -18.43 -6.10
N VAL A 12 11.34 -17.10 -6.21
CA VAL A 12 10.27 -16.37 -6.92
C VAL A 12 10.74 -16.01 -8.33
N SER A 13 10.02 -16.51 -9.34
CA SER A 13 10.35 -16.25 -10.74
C SER A 13 9.92 -14.84 -11.15
N ARG A 14 10.88 -14.00 -11.55
CA ARG A 14 10.60 -12.68 -12.15
C ARG A 14 9.63 -12.78 -13.33
N ALA A 15 9.78 -13.80 -14.17
CA ALA A 15 8.93 -13.99 -15.34
C ALA A 15 7.47 -14.25 -14.94
N GLU A 16 7.25 -15.03 -13.87
CA GLU A 16 5.91 -15.30 -13.34
C GLU A 16 5.31 -14.04 -12.72
N LEU A 17 6.09 -13.27 -11.95
CA LEU A 17 5.62 -12.01 -11.36
C LEU A 17 5.08 -11.05 -12.42
N VAL A 18 5.81 -10.85 -13.52
CA VAL A 18 5.45 -9.84 -14.53
C VAL A 18 4.44 -10.34 -15.57
N SER A 19 4.19 -11.66 -15.66
CA SER A 19 3.41 -12.25 -16.76
C SER A 19 1.95 -11.77 -16.85
N GLY A 20 1.39 -11.22 -15.76
CA GLY A 20 0.03 -10.67 -15.71
C GLY A 20 -0.03 -9.21 -15.27
N ALA A 21 1.11 -8.51 -15.26
CA ALA A 21 1.17 -7.15 -14.73
C ALA A 21 0.86 -6.11 -15.82
N ASP A 22 -0.22 -5.34 -15.64
CA ASP A 22 -0.52 -4.19 -16.53
C ASP A 22 0.53 -3.07 -16.41
N LEU A 23 1.19 -2.99 -15.26
CA LEU A 23 2.25 -2.02 -14.96
C LEU A 23 3.38 -2.72 -14.20
N VAL A 24 4.62 -2.51 -14.66
CA VAL A 24 5.84 -2.96 -13.98
C VAL A 24 6.71 -1.73 -13.68
N VAL A 25 7.01 -1.52 -12.40
CA VAL A 25 7.90 -0.45 -11.94
C VAL A 25 9.23 -1.09 -11.56
N GLU A 26 10.29 -0.82 -12.34
CA GLU A 26 11.62 -1.37 -12.06
C GLU A 26 12.28 -0.69 -10.86
N GLU A 27 13.23 -1.39 -10.23
CA GLU A 27 14.05 -0.80 -9.17
C GLU A 27 14.84 0.40 -9.71
N GLY A 28 14.84 1.52 -8.97
CA GLY A 28 15.48 2.76 -9.40
C GLY A 28 14.73 3.53 -10.50
N ALA A 29 13.54 3.09 -10.91
CA ALA A 29 12.68 3.87 -11.79
C ALA A 29 12.37 5.24 -11.17
N ALA A 30 12.28 6.27 -12.02
CA ALA A 30 11.84 7.60 -11.58
C ALA A 30 10.35 7.55 -11.24
N ILE A 31 10.03 7.50 -9.94
CA ILE A 31 8.67 7.55 -9.43
C ILE A 31 8.33 9.00 -9.10
N SER A 32 7.16 9.47 -9.56
CA SER A 32 6.66 10.80 -9.24
C SER A 32 6.52 11.00 -7.73
N GLU A 33 7.04 12.10 -7.21
CA GLU A 33 6.82 12.46 -5.82
C GLU A 33 5.43 13.07 -5.62
N ALA A 34 4.82 12.79 -4.47
CA ALA A 34 3.61 13.44 -4.02
C ALA A 34 3.69 13.78 -2.53
N ASP A 35 3.03 14.87 -2.13
CA ASP A 35 2.88 15.21 -0.72
C ASP A 35 1.71 14.42 -0.10
N GLY A 36 2.04 13.48 0.78
CA GLY A 36 1.07 12.65 1.49
C GLY A 36 0.03 13.45 2.28
N ARG A 37 0.32 14.69 2.69
CA ARG A 37 -0.62 15.53 3.43
C ARG A 37 -1.68 16.15 2.53
N SER A 38 -1.30 16.60 1.33
CA SER A 38 -2.18 17.33 0.41
C SER A 38 -2.71 16.50 -0.76
N TRP A 39 -2.24 15.26 -0.91
CA TRP A 39 -2.70 14.34 -1.95
C TRP A 39 -4.23 14.10 -1.88
N LYS A 40 -4.83 13.92 -3.07
CA LYS A 40 -6.27 13.68 -3.22
C LYS A 40 -6.51 12.51 -4.17
N ALA A 41 -7.40 11.61 -3.77
CA ALA A 41 -7.87 10.53 -4.63
C ALA A 41 -8.62 11.09 -5.83
N GLN A 42 -8.40 10.46 -6.99
CA GLN A 42 -9.14 10.77 -8.20
C GLN A 42 -10.55 10.16 -8.07
N PRO A 43 -11.61 10.98 -8.11
CA PRO A 43 -12.97 10.46 -8.06
C PRO A 43 -13.25 9.65 -9.33
N ALA A 44 -14.17 8.68 -9.23
CA ALA A 44 -14.66 7.96 -10.39
C ALA A 44 -15.24 8.94 -11.43
N GLY A 45 -14.97 8.68 -12.70
CA GLY A 45 -15.54 9.37 -13.84
C GLY A 45 -17.06 9.38 -13.80
N ARG A 46 -17.67 10.39 -14.43
CA ARG A 46 -19.12 10.52 -14.45
C ARG A 46 -19.72 9.42 -15.31
N LEU A 47 -20.91 8.95 -14.96
CA LEU A 47 -21.64 7.94 -15.75
C LEU A 47 -21.90 8.36 -17.21
N LEU A 48 -21.93 9.67 -17.49
CA LEU A 48 -22.06 10.20 -18.85
C LEU A 48 -20.78 10.03 -19.68
N ASP A 49 -19.64 9.83 -19.01
CA ASP A 49 -18.33 9.58 -19.59
C ASP A 49 -17.95 8.09 -19.45
N ALA A 50 -18.89 7.20 -19.08
CA ALA A 50 -18.65 5.78 -18.77
C ALA A 50 -18.15 4.93 -19.96
N GLU A 51 -18.16 5.50 -21.17
CA GLU A 51 -17.55 4.89 -22.35
C GLU A 51 -16.02 5.06 -22.34
N ALA A 52 -15.46 5.95 -21.51
CA ALA A 52 -14.03 6.07 -21.29
C ALA A 52 -13.55 5.02 -20.29
N GLU A 53 -12.60 4.18 -20.70
CA GLU A 53 -11.94 3.26 -19.77
C GLU A 53 -11.16 4.05 -18.70
N PRO A 54 -11.19 3.62 -17.42
CA PRO A 54 -10.38 4.22 -16.38
C PRO A 54 -8.91 4.21 -16.78
N GLY A 55 -8.19 5.29 -16.45
CA GLY A 55 -6.75 5.34 -16.65
C GLY A 55 -6.01 4.27 -15.83
N PRO A 56 -4.78 3.90 -16.23
CA PRO A 56 -3.99 2.93 -15.48
C PRO A 56 -3.70 3.41 -14.05
N ALA A 57 -3.48 2.47 -13.14
CA ALA A 57 -3.01 2.79 -11.80
C ALA A 57 -1.70 3.59 -11.85
N GLN A 58 -1.59 4.60 -10.99
CA GLN A 58 -0.43 5.46 -10.85
C GLN A 58 0.31 5.13 -9.55
N VAL A 59 1.63 5.28 -9.58
CA VAL A 59 2.51 5.06 -8.43
C VAL A 59 3.20 6.37 -8.08
N PHE A 60 3.16 6.71 -6.79
CA PHE A 60 3.80 7.90 -6.23
C PHE A 60 4.73 7.52 -5.08
N SER A 61 5.82 8.24 -4.94
CA SER A 61 6.66 8.23 -3.74
C SER A 61 6.15 9.29 -2.78
N LEU A 62 5.93 8.91 -1.52
CA LEU A 62 5.64 9.84 -0.41
C LEU A 62 6.87 10.08 0.47
N GLY A 63 8.05 9.66 0.02
CA GLY A 63 9.30 9.66 0.77
C GLY A 63 9.93 8.27 0.86
N ALA A 64 11.03 8.17 1.61
CA ALA A 64 11.81 6.94 1.73
C ALA A 64 10.96 5.80 2.32
N GLY A 65 10.78 4.72 1.54
CA GLY A 65 10.03 3.54 1.95
C GLY A 65 8.51 3.76 2.04
N ALA A 66 7.95 4.74 1.33
CA ALA A 66 6.51 4.98 1.27
C ALA A 66 6.02 5.11 -0.17
N LEU A 67 5.28 4.12 -0.66
CA LEU A 67 4.71 4.10 -2.00
C LEU A 67 3.19 4.19 -1.93
N LEU A 68 2.62 5.14 -2.66
CA LEU A 68 1.18 5.32 -2.83
C LEU A 68 0.79 4.86 -4.23
N ILE A 69 -0.17 3.94 -4.29
CA ILE A 69 -0.75 3.44 -5.53
C ILE A 69 -2.21 3.86 -5.57
N ALA A 70 -2.61 4.45 -6.69
CA ALA A 70 -3.96 4.96 -6.86
C ALA A 70 -4.46 4.73 -8.28
N ALA A 71 -5.70 4.27 -8.39
CA ALA A 71 -6.45 4.24 -9.63
C ALA A 71 -7.73 5.07 -9.45
N GLU A 72 -8.33 5.47 -10.57
CA GLU A 72 -9.54 6.26 -10.59
C GLU A 72 -10.71 5.51 -9.95
N GLY A 73 -11.43 6.13 -9.01
CA GLY A 73 -12.56 5.52 -8.33
C GLY A 73 -12.22 4.44 -7.29
N GLU A 74 -10.98 3.95 -7.31
CA GLU A 74 -10.50 2.91 -6.39
C GLU A 74 -9.98 3.48 -5.07
N ARG A 75 -9.88 2.59 -4.08
CA ARG A 75 -9.25 2.95 -2.81
C ARG A 75 -7.73 3.00 -2.99
N PRO A 76 -7.06 4.04 -2.50
CA PRO A 76 -5.62 4.10 -2.56
C PRO A 76 -4.99 2.98 -1.71
N LEU A 77 -3.92 2.39 -2.23
CA LEU A 77 -3.06 1.45 -1.53
C LEU A 77 -1.78 2.19 -1.11
N LEU A 78 -1.47 2.20 0.18
CA LEU A 78 -0.21 2.72 0.70
C LEU A 78 0.66 1.56 1.18
N VAL A 79 1.87 1.42 0.65
CA VAL A 79 2.87 0.45 1.12
C VAL A 79 3.95 1.20 1.90
N LEU A 80 4.17 0.79 3.15
CA LEU A 80 5.13 1.40 4.07
C LEU A 80 6.17 0.38 4.53
N GLU A 81 7.42 0.62 4.15
CA GLU A 81 8.62 -0.03 4.66
C GLU A 81 9.42 0.90 5.59
N GLY A 82 9.28 2.21 5.38
CA GLY A 82 9.93 3.25 6.17
C GLY A 82 9.04 3.88 7.24
N GLN A 83 9.50 5.01 7.80
CA GLN A 83 8.68 5.82 8.71
C GLN A 83 7.42 6.33 7.99
N ALA A 84 6.29 6.35 8.69
CA ALA A 84 5.06 6.89 8.14
C ALA A 84 5.23 8.39 7.81
N PRO A 85 4.99 8.82 6.55
CA PRO A 85 5.06 10.24 6.21
C PRO A 85 3.87 10.99 6.81
N ALA A 86 3.83 12.31 6.63
CA ALA A 86 2.62 13.06 6.96
C ALA A 86 1.48 12.67 6.01
N LEU A 87 0.39 12.13 6.56
CA LEU A 87 -0.77 11.69 5.78
C LEU A 87 -1.93 12.70 5.86
N GLY A 88 -2.69 12.81 4.78
CA GLY A 88 -3.93 13.58 4.69
C GLY A 88 -5.15 12.78 5.18
N ARG A 89 -6.36 13.28 4.94
CA ARG A 89 -7.61 12.55 5.27
C ARG A 89 -7.91 11.38 4.34
N TRP A 90 -7.30 11.36 3.15
CA TRP A 90 -7.50 10.28 2.18
C TRP A 90 -7.16 8.89 2.76
N VAL A 91 -6.25 8.83 3.75
CA VAL A 91 -5.85 7.59 4.40
C VAL A 91 -7.01 6.89 5.09
N GLU A 92 -8.04 7.62 5.54
CA GLU A 92 -9.24 7.05 6.17
C GLU A 92 -9.96 6.03 5.26
N ARG A 93 -9.75 6.15 3.94
CA ARG A 93 -10.32 5.25 2.92
C ARG A 93 -9.31 4.27 2.34
N ALA A 94 -8.04 4.40 2.73
CA ALA A 94 -6.95 3.63 2.16
C ALA A 94 -6.89 2.20 2.71
N VAL A 95 -6.28 1.33 1.91
CA VAL A 95 -5.66 0.10 2.38
C VAL A 95 -4.19 0.43 2.63
N VAL A 96 -3.67 0.09 3.81
CA VAL A 96 -2.28 0.33 4.17
C VAL A 96 -1.59 -1.00 4.45
N VAL A 97 -0.51 -1.28 3.72
CA VAL A 97 0.39 -2.41 3.96
C VAL A 97 1.62 -1.90 4.68
N ILE A 98 1.97 -2.50 5.82
CA ILE A 98 3.20 -2.20 6.55
C ILE A 98 4.09 -3.43 6.47
N ALA A 99 5.28 -3.26 5.88
CA ALA A 99 6.17 -4.36 5.55
C ALA A 99 7.54 -4.24 6.25
N GLY A 100 8.15 -5.36 6.65
CA GLY A 100 9.47 -5.41 7.29
C GLY A 100 9.43 -5.40 8.82
N ASP A 101 10.44 -4.80 9.46
CA ASP A 101 10.64 -4.83 10.92
C ASP A 101 10.08 -3.60 11.64
N GLY A 102 9.75 -3.70 12.93
CA GLY A 102 9.13 -2.60 13.68
C GLY A 102 7.69 -2.34 13.26
N LEU A 103 6.95 -3.42 12.94
CA LEU A 103 5.56 -3.34 12.45
C LEU A 103 4.66 -2.62 13.46
N ALA A 104 4.79 -2.95 14.75
CA ALA A 104 3.95 -2.39 15.79
C ALA A 104 4.03 -0.86 15.87
N ALA A 105 5.26 -0.31 15.84
CA ALA A 105 5.49 1.12 15.93
C ALA A 105 4.95 1.86 14.69
N ARG A 106 5.21 1.32 13.49
CA ARG A 106 4.72 1.91 12.24
C ARG A 106 3.20 1.82 12.12
N ALA A 107 2.62 0.71 12.53
CA ALA A 107 1.17 0.54 12.58
C ALA A 107 0.50 1.51 13.53
N ALA A 108 1.05 1.70 14.72
CA ALA A 108 0.53 2.66 15.68
C ALA A 108 0.52 4.09 15.13
N ALA A 109 1.55 4.48 14.37
CA ALA A 109 1.62 5.81 13.74
C ALA A 109 0.55 6.04 12.65
N VAL A 110 0.01 4.97 12.06
CA VAL A 110 -0.98 5.06 10.98
C VAL A 110 -2.40 4.78 11.45
N VAL A 111 -2.58 3.88 12.41
CA VAL A 111 -3.91 3.44 12.89
C VAL A 111 -4.73 4.61 13.46
N GLU A 112 -4.08 5.59 14.09
CA GLU A 112 -4.73 6.82 14.58
C GLU A 112 -5.40 7.64 13.48
N ARG A 113 -5.03 7.40 12.22
CA ARG A 113 -5.64 8.06 11.05
C ARG A 113 -6.84 7.29 10.50
N GLY A 114 -7.21 6.18 11.12
CA GLY A 114 -8.38 5.38 10.81
C GLY A 114 -8.42 4.82 9.39
N PRO A 115 -7.35 4.19 8.86
CA PRO A 115 -7.42 3.56 7.55
C PRO A 115 -8.50 2.48 7.53
N ARG A 116 -9.02 2.15 6.35
CA ARG A 116 -10.02 1.09 6.27
C ARG A 116 -9.44 -0.26 6.70
N LEU A 117 -8.24 -0.53 6.21
CA LEU A 117 -7.57 -1.80 6.40
C LEU A 117 -6.08 -1.56 6.62
N LEU A 118 -5.55 -2.21 7.64
CA LEU A 118 -4.13 -2.34 7.89
C LEU A 118 -3.72 -3.80 7.64
N ALA A 119 -2.76 -4.01 6.75
CA ALA A 119 -2.18 -5.31 6.43
C ALA A 119 -0.72 -5.33 6.88
N LEU A 120 -0.32 -6.37 7.61
CA LEU A 120 1.00 -6.52 8.19
C LEU A 120 1.80 -7.60 7.46
N ALA A 121 2.96 -7.25 6.91
CA ALA A 121 3.83 -8.16 6.18
C ALA A 121 5.23 -8.20 6.81
N GLY A 122 5.47 -9.15 7.71
CA GLY A 122 6.78 -9.31 8.33
C GLY A 122 6.97 -10.70 8.93
N ALA A 123 7.98 -10.85 9.77
CA ALA A 123 8.17 -12.07 10.52
C ALA A 123 6.98 -12.32 11.47
N GLU A 124 6.65 -13.59 11.72
CA GLU A 124 5.55 -13.99 12.61
C GLU A 124 5.61 -13.28 13.98
N ALA A 125 6.80 -13.20 14.58
CA ALA A 125 7.00 -12.52 15.85
C ALA A 125 6.69 -11.00 15.81
N GLU A 126 7.01 -10.33 14.68
CA GLU A 126 6.67 -8.91 14.48
C GLU A 126 5.16 -8.71 14.32
N VAL A 127 4.51 -9.62 13.58
CA VAL A 127 3.07 -9.61 13.37
C VAL A 127 2.34 -9.83 14.69
N ASP A 128 2.71 -10.85 15.47
CA ASP A 128 2.11 -11.14 16.77
C ASP A 128 2.24 -9.96 17.74
N ALA A 129 3.44 -9.36 17.81
CA ALA A 129 3.69 -8.18 18.63
C ALA A 129 2.82 -6.99 18.20
N ALA A 130 2.68 -6.75 16.90
CA ALA A 130 1.85 -5.68 16.36
C ALA A 130 0.35 -5.92 16.63
N PHE A 131 -0.14 -7.14 16.44
CA PHE A 131 -1.52 -7.49 16.78
C PHE A 131 -1.80 -7.26 18.27
N ALA A 132 -0.89 -7.66 19.15
CA ALA A 132 -1.03 -7.41 20.58
C ALA A 132 -1.08 -5.91 20.91
N ALA A 133 -0.22 -5.10 20.28
CA ALA A 133 -0.14 -3.67 20.50
C ALA A 133 -1.36 -2.88 20.00
N LEU A 134 -1.97 -3.30 18.87
CA LEU A 134 -3.00 -2.53 18.17
C LEU A 134 -4.43 -2.87 18.58
N ARG A 135 -4.67 -3.98 19.28
CA ARG A 135 -6.03 -4.47 19.64
C ARG A 135 -6.95 -3.40 20.23
N GLY A 136 -6.41 -2.45 20.99
CA GLY A 136 -7.18 -1.39 21.65
C GLY A 136 -7.40 -0.12 20.82
N THR A 137 -6.78 0.01 19.63
CA THR A 137 -6.68 1.29 18.90
C THR A 137 -7.24 1.24 17.48
N LEU A 138 -7.80 0.11 17.04
CA LEU A 138 -8.25 -0.08 15.66
C LEU A 138 -9.42 0.83 15.26
N ASP A 139 -10.34 1.17 16.15
CA ASP A 139 -11.48 2.09 15.89
C ASP A 139 -12.17 1.89 14.53
N GLY A 140 -12.51 0.64 14.19
CA GLY A 140 -13.14 0.28 12.92
C GLY A 140 -12.18 0.00 11.75
N THR A 141 -10.88 0.23 11.93
CA THR A 141 -9.81 -0.26 11.04
C THR A 141 -9.78 -1.78 11.06
N GLY A 142 -9.89 -2.42 9.89
CA GLY A 142 -9.61 -3.84 9.76
C GLY A 142 -8.12 -4.13 9.94
N LEU A 143 -7.77 -5.25 10.55
CA LEU A 143 -6.37 -5.68 10.73
C LEU A 143 -6.18 -7.09 10.19
N VAL A 144 -5.21 -7.29 9.31
CA VAL A 144 -4.86 -8.59 8.72
C VAL A 144 -3.35 -8.81 8.69
N ALA A 145 -2.93 -10.07 8.73
CA ALA A 145 -1.56 -10.47 8.46
C ALA A 145 -1.45 -10.99 7.02
N LEU A 146 -0.35 -10.67 6.34
CA LEU A 146 0.00 -11.22 5.04
C LEU A 146 1.05 -12.32 5.24
N GLU A 147 0.72 -13.52 4.81
CA GLU A 147 1.65 -14.65 4.84
C GLU A 147 2.76 -14.48 3.78
N ARG A 148 3.91 -15.07 4.04
CA ARG A 148 4.98 -15.14 3.04
C ARG A 148 4.47 -15.84 1.78
N GLY A 149 4.56 -15.16 0.65
CA GLY A 149 4.09 -15.69 -0.64
C GLY A 149 2.63 -15.38 -0.97
N MET A 150 1.90 -14.64 -0.13
CA MET A 150 0.59 -14.10 -0.53
C MET A 150 0.75 -12.96 -1.54
N ALA A 151 0.12 -13.10 -2.70
CA ALA A 151 -0.17 -11.98 -3.58
C ALA A 151 -1.39 -11.21 -3.05
N VAL A 152 -1.30 -9.88 -3.02
CA VAL A 152 -2.46 -9.02 -2.73
C VAL A 152 -2.98 -8.50 -4.07
N GLU A 153 -4.16 -8.98 -4.46
CA GLU A 153 -4.95 -8.44 -5.57
C GLU A 153 -5.95 -7.45 -4.99
N VAL A 154 -5.99 -6.23 -5.55
CA VAL A 154 -6.93 -5.16 -5.17
C VAL A 154 -7.82 -4.85 -6.35
#